data_AF-A0A8I2ZUV7-F1
#
_entry.id   AF-A0A8I2ZUV7-F1
#
_cell.length_a   1.000
_cell.length_b   1.000
_cell.length_c   1.000
_cell.angle_alpha   90.00
_cell.angle_beta   90.00
_cell.angle_gamma   90.00
#
_symmetry.space_group_name_H-M   'P 1'
#
loop_
_entity.id
_entity.type
_entity.pdbx_description
1 polymer ?
#
loop_
_entity_poly.entity_id
_entity_poly.type
_entity_poly.pdbx_seq_one_letter_code
_entity_poly.pdbx_strand_id
1 'polypeptide(L)'
;MQFSIAIVAASASVALAAPSWSLFRRQANACFITGTTALPAIVEEDVAGFQDLVTCDAGTTTIQGIPDVQAGNVKFSSVNFADAAAGGVSPLQFALDTFATTEPLADNDLNTFTNQLVVYLATEAGIRSNGGDVGQIKIPKFFLEMQVSRIRVAQGDTPAEAGLQVDHLRDKVLTNGAGEDQALKDQVTQLAAQTA
;
A
#
# COMPACT_ATOMS: atom_id res chain seq x y z
N MET A 1 55.56 21.20 -59.38
CA MET A 1 55.43 21.44 -57.92
C MET A 1 53.92 21.34 -57.61
N GLN A 2 53.34 20.13 -57.53
CA GLN A 2 53.16 19.31 -56.32
C GLN A 2 52.69 20.08 -55.09
N PHE A 3 51.44 19.83 -54.66
CA PHE A 3 50.88 19.71 -53.29
C PHE A 3 49.39 19.34 -53.49
N SER A 4 48.85 18.13 -53.28
CA SER A 4 48.80 17.19 -52.16
C SER A 4 47.95 17.62 -50.95
N ILE A 5 46.85 16.87 -50.78
CA ILE A 5 46.22 16.33 -49.54
C ILE A 5 44.96 17.04 -48.97
N ALA A 6 43.97 16.16 -48.76
CA ALA A 6 42.63 16.30 -48.20
C ALA A 6 42.58 16.66 -46.71
N ILE A 7 41.38 16.93 -46.18
CA ILE A 7 40.81 16.30 -44.97
C ILE A 7 39.31 16.69 -44.89
N VAL A 8 38.43 15.69 -44.95
CA VAL A 8 37.01 15.80 -44.61
C VAL A 8 36.90 15.62 -43.09
N ALA A 9 36.48 16.66 -42.39
CA ALA A 9 36.28 16.63 -40.94
C ALA A 9 35.00 15.86 -40.60
N ALA A 10 35.14 14.68 -39.99
CA ALA A 10 34.05 13.95 -39.36
C ALA A 10 33.75 14.59 -38.00
N SER A 11 32.56 15.16 -37.85
CA SER A 11 32.03 15.63 -36.56
C SER A 11 31.59 14.44 -35.72
N ALA A 12 32.45 14.03 -34.78
CA ALA A 12 32.11 13.11 -33.72
C ALA A 12 31.22 13.84 -32.70
N SER A 13 29.92 13.58 -32.73
CA SER A 13 28.99 13.97 -31.67
C SER A 13 29.29 13.12 -30.44
N VAL A 14 30.11 13.65 -29.53
CA VAL A 14 30.28 13.07 -28.19
C VAL A 14 28.99 13.36 -27.43
N ALA A 15 28.07 12.40 -27.42
CA ALA A 15 26.96 12.42 -26.47
C ALA A 15 27.58 12.36 -25.07
N LEU A 16 27.59 13.50 -24.39
CA LEU A 16 27.82 13.57 -22.95
C LEU A 16 26.72 12.75 -22.30
N ALA A 17 27.02 11.49 -21.98
CA ALA A 17 26.28 10.74 -20.98
C ALA A 17 26.47 11.50 -19.68
N ALA A 18 25.57 12.45 -19.42
CA ALA A 18 25.47 13.09 -18.13
C ALA A 18 25.30 11.96 -17.11
N PRO A 19 26.14 11.89 -16.09
CA PRO A 19 25.94 10.92 -15.04
C PRO A 19 24.56 11.19 -14.43
N SER A 20 23.67 10.22 -14.51
CA SER A 20 22.35 10.23 -13.86
C SER A 20 22.54 10.06 -12.35
N TRP A 21 23.23 10.99 -11.71
CA TRP A 21 23.36 11.07 -10.25
C TRP A 21 22.14 11.74 -9.62
N SER A 22 20.96 11.54 -10.20
CA SER A 22 19.65 11.87 -9.63
C SER A 22 18.86 10.61 -9.21
N LEU A 23 19.53 9.46 -9.05
CA LEU A 23 18.87 8.17 -8.79
C LEU A 23 18.73 7.77 -7.31
N PHE A 24 19.13 8.64 -6.38
CA PHE A 24 18.61 8.56 -5.02
C PHE A 24 17.57 9.66 -4.87
N ARG A 25 16.33 9.41 -5.33
CA ARG A 25 15.20 10.00 -4.61
C ARG A 25 15.46 9.62 -3.16
N ARG A 26 15.64 10.63 -2.32
CA ARG A 26 15.82 10.43 -0.89
C ARG A 26 14.55 9.71 -0.47
N GLN A 27 14.64 8.41 -0.22
CA GLN A 27 13.54 7.62 0.32
C GLN A 27 12.90 8.46 1.43
N ALA A 28 11.58 8.55 1.45
CA ALA A 28 10.86 9.25 2.50
C ALA A 28 11.50 8.89 3.85
N ASN A 29 11.94 9.90 4.63
CA ASN A 29 12.56 9.68 5.94
C ASN A 29 11.48 9.33 6.99
N ALA A 30 10.49 8.55 6.60
CA ALA A 30 9.39 8.14 7.45
C ALA A 30 9.88 7.07 8.42
N CYS A 31 9.38 7.10 9.65
CA CYS A 31 9.91 6.28 10.75
C CYS A 31 9.77 4.76 10.53
N PHE A 32 8.90 4.35 9.61
CA PHE A 32 8.64 2.96 9.25
C PHE A 32 9.48 2.47 8.06
N ILE A 33 10.24 3.35 7.39
CA ILE A 33 11.19 2.98 6.35
C ILE A 33 12.53 2.65 7.02
N THR A 34 12.72 1.39 7.40
CA THR A 34 13.89 0.93 8.15
C THR A 34 14.99 0.33 7.29
N GLY A 35 14.68 -0.05 6.05
CA GLY A 35 15.60 -0.74 5.16
C GLY A 35 16.17 0.15 4.06
N THR A 36 17.02 -0.45 3.22
CA THR A 36 17.75 0.25 2.15
C THR A 36 17.28 -0.13 0.74
N THR A 37 16.31 -1.03 0.62
CA THR A 37 15.74 -1.43 -0.68
C THR A 37 14.86 -0.30 -1.20
N ALA A 38 15.07 0.11 -2.45
CA ALA A 38 14.28 1.14 -3.08
C ALA A 38 12.80 0.71 -3.18
N LEU A 39 11.88 1.62 -2.81
CA LEU A 39 10.45 1.37 -2.94
C LEU A 39 10.02 1.47 -4.42
N PRO A 40 9.01 0.69 -4.84
CA PRO A 40 8.30 0.97 -6.09
C PRO A 40 7.73 2.40 -6.08
N ALA A 41 7.76 3.08 -7.23
CA ALA A 41 7.34 4.49 -7.33
C ALA A 41 5.94 4.76 -6.78
N ILE A 42 4.99 3.86 -7.00
CA ILE A 42 3.62 3.99 -6.48
C ILE A 42 3.58 3.97 -4.94
N VAL A 43 4.38 3.11 -4.32
CA VAL A 43 4.46 3.03 -2.85
C VAL A 43 5.16 4.27 -2.29
N GLU A 44 6.18 4.78 -2.98
CA GLU A 44 6.84 6.03 -2.59
C GLU A 44 5.88 7.23 -2.65
N GLU A 45 5.04 7.30 -3.68
CA GLU A 45 4.00 8.32 -3.83
C GLU A 45 2.96 8.23 -2.72
N ASP A 46 2.45 7.02 -2.44
CA ASP A 46 1.53 6.79 -1.33
C ASP A 46 2.13 7.26 0.01
N VAL A 47 3.38 6.86 0.29
CA VAL A 47 4.10 7.25 1.52
C VAL A 47 4.21 8.77 1.66
N ALA A 48 4.49 9.48 0.58
CA ALA A 48 4.55 10.95 0.62
C ALA A 48 3.21 11.58 1.05
N GLY A 49 2.09 10.91 0.74
CA GLY A 49 0.73 11.37 1.10
C GLY A 49 0.33 11.12 2.55
N PHE A 50 0.93 10.14 3.26
CA PHE A 50 0.50 9.79 4.62
C PHE A 50 1.60 9.78 5.69
N GLN A 51 2.89 9.93 5.33
CA GLN A 51 4.00 9.79 6.28
C GLN A 51 3.85 10.64 7.56
N ASP A 52 3.30 11.86 7.44
CA ASP A 52 3.13 12.79 8.55
C ASP A 52 1.97 12.41 9.50
N LEU A 53 1.13 11.44 9.09
CA LEU A 53 0.06 10.87 9.91
C LEU A 53 0.55 9.72 10.79
N VAL A 54 1.77 9.23 10.56
CA VAL A 54 2.29 8.00 11.15
C VAL A 54 3.38 8.30 12.16
N THR A 55 3.21 7.71 13.34
CA THR A 55 4.27 7.62 14.36
C THR A 55 4.72 6.17 14.50
N CYS A 56 5.92 5.95 15.02
CA CYS A 56 6.48 4.61 15.22
C CYS A 56 6.93 4.44 16.66
N ASP A 57 6.61 3.29 17.26
CA ASP A 57 7.23 2.83 18.49
C ASP A 57 8.52 2.06 18.15
N ALA A 58 9.66 2.72 18.27
CA ALA A 58 10.97 2.11 17.98
C ALA A 58 11.36 1.01 18.98
N GLY A 59 10.68 0.89 20.12
CA GLY A 59 10.93 -0.15 21.11
C GLY A 59 10.23 -1.48 20.81
N THR A 60 9.27 -1.48 19.89
CA THR A 60 8.41 -2.63 19.58
C THR A 60 8.43 -2.89 18.08
N THR A 61 8.72 -4.12 17.68
CA THR A 61 8.58 -4.55 16.27
C THR A 61 7.40 -5.50 16.12
N THR A 62 6.82 -5.49 14.93
CA THR A 62 5.65 -6.32 14.59
C THR A 62 6.06 -7.39 13.57
N ILE A 63 5.64 -7.24 12.32
CA ILE A 63 5.94 -8.16 11.24
C ILE A 63 7.28 -7.80 10.58
N GLN A 64 8.12 -8.80 10.30
CA GLN A 64 9.36 -8.66 9.53
C GLN A 64 10.29 -7.52 10.00
N GLY A 65 10.33 -7.29 11.32
CA GLY A 65 11.20 -6.30 11.94
C GLY A 65 10.77 -4.85 11.75
N ILE A 66 9.55 -4.60 11.25
CA ILE A 66 9.01 -3.25 11.12
C ILE A 66 8.59 -2.72 12.49
N PRO A 67 8.92 -1.47 12.85
CA PRO A 67 8.42 -0.84 14.07
C PRO A 67 6.90 -0.90 14.14
N ASP A 68 6.33 -0.95 15.34
CA ASP A 68 4.89 -0.82 15.49
C ASP A 68 4.47 0.60 15.11
N VAL A 69 3.76 0.71 13.99
CA VAL A 69 3.30 1.99 13.45
C VAL A 69 1.92 2.36 14.00
N GLN A 70 1.69 3.66 14.16
CA GLN A 70 0.44 4.19 14.67
C GLN A 70 -0.05 5.36 13.81
N ALA A 71 -1.31 5.31 13.41
CA ALA A 71 -2.04 6.41 12.79
C ALA A 71 -3.30 6.71 13.61
N GLY A 72 -3.48 7.96 14.05
CA GLY A 72 -4.53 8.29 15.02
C GLY A 72 -4.43 7.44 16.30
N ASN A 73 -5.50 6.74 16.65
CA ASN A 73 -5.58 5.79 17.77
C ASN A 73 -5.34 4.33 17.38
N VAL A 74 -5.02 4.04 16.11
CA VAL A 74 -4.83 2.67 15.61
C VAL A 74 -3.35 2.34 15.54
N LYS A 75 -2.95 1.26 16.21
CA LYS A 75 -1.61 0.67 16.08
C LYS A 75 -1.67 -0.54 15.16
N PHE A 76 -0.64 -0.79 14.36
CA PHE A 76 -0.59 -2.00 13.53
C PHE A 76 -0.69 -3.27 14.38
N SER A 77 0.01 -3.33 15.52
CA SER A 77 -0.09 -4.44 16.48
C SER A 77 -1.52 -4.75 16.95
N SER A 78 -2.42 -3.76 16.99
CA SER A 78 -3.83 -3.97 17.37
C SER A 78 -4.69 -4.58 16.26
N VAL A 79 -4.21 -4.56 15.02
CA VAL A 79 -4.89 -5.07 13.83
C VAL A 79 -3.94 -5.93 13.00
N ASN A 80 -3.02 -6.65 13.65
CA ASN A 80 -1.98 -7.42 12.98
C ASN A 80 -2.48 -8.82 12.61
N PHE A 81 -2.66 -9.06 11.30
CA PHE A 81 -3.05 -10.39 10.82
C PHE A 81 -2.06 -11.50 11.21
N ALA A 82 -0.75 -11.21 11.32
CA ALA A 82 0.24 -12.25 11.64
C ALA A 82 -0.05 -12.95 12.98
N ASP A 83 -0.63 -12.23 13.94
CA ASP A 83 -1.00 -12.79 15.25
C ASP A 83 -2.26 -13.68 15.14
N ALA A 84 -3.23 -13.26 14.33
CA ALA A 84 -4.43 -14.06 14.06
C ALA A 84 -4.13 -15.34 13.26
N ALA A 85 -3.17 -15.27 12.34
CA ALA A 85 -2.73 -16.40 11.53
C ALA A 85 -2.20 -17.56 12.39
N ALA A 86 -1.55 -17.26 13.52
CA ALA A 86 -1.08 -18.27 14.47
C ALA A 86 -2.24 -19.08 15.09
N GLY A 87 -3.45 -18.52 15.13
CA GLY A 87 -4.68 -19.17 15.56
C GLY A 87 -5.43 -19.92 14.45
N GLY A 88 -4.86 -20.00 13.23
CA GLY A 88 -5.49 -20.64 12.08
C GLY A 88 -6.57 -19.80 11.39
N VAL A 89 -6.68 -18.51 11.71
CA VAL A 89 -7.58 -17.58 11.02
C VAL A 89 -6.99 -17.25 9.65
N SER A 90 -7.79 -17.33 8.59
CA SER A 90 -7.35 -16.96 7.25
C SER A 90 -7.27 -15.43 7.08
N PRO A 91 -6.44 -14.91 6.16
CA PRO A 91 -6.36 -13.48 5.90
C PRO A 91 -7.71 -12.83 5.59
N LEU A 92 -8.57 -13.51 4.82
CA LEU A 92 -9.87 -12.94 4.48
C LEU A 92 -10.87 -13.00 5.63
N GLN A 93 -10.91 -14.09 6.40
CA GLN A 93 -11.73 -14.18 7.61
C GLN A 93 -11.34 -13.07 8.60
N PHE A 94 -10.03 -12.90 8.84
CA PHE A 94 -9.52 -11.83 9.69
C PHE A 94 -10.00 -10.45 9.23
N ALA A 95 -9.93 -10.17 7.92
CA ALA A 95 -10.33 -8.87 7.39
C ALA A 95 -11.84 -8.62 7.55
N LEU A 96 -12.67 -9.64 7.28
CA LEU A 96 -14.13 -9.58 7.46
C LEU A 96 -14.51 -9.32 8.92
N ASP A 97 -13.85 -9.96 9.87
CA ASP A 97 -14.14 -9.81 11.30
C ASP A 97 -13.61 -8.49 11.88
N THR A 98 -12.41 -8.07 11.47
CA THR A 98 -11.69 -6.94 12.07
C THR A 98 -12.15 -5.60 11.50
N PHE A 99 -12.49 -5.55 10.22
CA PHE A 99 -12.82 -4.31 9.50
C PHE A 99 -14.29 -4.31 9.03
N ALA A 100 -15.18 -4.84 9.87
CA ALA A 100 -16.60 -4.85 9.62
C ALA A 100 -17.20 -3.43 9.69
N THR A 101 -18.06 -3.11 8.73
CA THR A 101 -18.87 -1.88 8.73
C THR A 101 -20.23 -2.12 9.38
N THR A 102 -20.85 -1.07 9.90
CA THR A 102 -22.24 -1.06 10.40
C THR A 102 -23.20 -0.45 9.38
N GLU A 103 -24.51 -0.64 9.57
CA GLU A 103 -25.55 0.04 8.80
C GLU A 103 -26.25 1.13 9.64
N PRO A 104 -26.56 2.31 9.07
CA PRO A 104 -26.31 2.73 7.69
C PRO A 104 -24.82 2.90 7.35
N LEU A 105 -24.40 2.47 6.16
CA LEU A 105 -22.99 2.52 5.73
C LEU A 105 -22.38 3.93 5.84
N ALA A 106 -23.16 4.97 5.55
CA ALA A 106 -22.73 6.36 5.63
C ALA A 106 -22.34 6.82 7.04
N ASP A 107 -22.82 6.14 8.10
CA ASP A 107 -22.55 6.50 9.50
C ASP A 107 -21.21 5.93 10.02
N ASN A 108 -20.53 5.11 9.24
CA ASN A 108 -19.21 4.57 9.62
C ASN A 108 -18.17 5.70 9.66
N ASP A 109 -17.27 5.64 10.65
CA ASP A 109 -16.19 6.62 10.79
C ASP A 109 -15.09 6.37 9.74
N LEU A 110 -15.17 7.11 8.64
CA LEU A 110 -14.19 7.09 7.55
C LEU A 110 -12.76 7.32 8.05
N ASN A 111 -12.56 8.15 9.09
CA ASN A 111 -11.24 8.43 9.62
C ASN A 111 -10.65 7.21 10.34
N THR A 112 -11.47 6.45 11.07
CA THR A 112 -11.03 5.20 11.70
C THR A 112 -10.59 4.17 10.66
N PHE A 113 -11.40 3.94 9.61
CA PHE A 113 -11.03 3.02 8.52
C PHE A 113 -9.79 3.50 7.75
N THR A 114 -9.65 4.81 7.55
CA THR A 114 -8.46 5.40 6.91
C THR A 114 -7.22 5.19 7.77
N ASN A 115 -7.30 5.38 9.09
CA ASN A 115 -6.18 5.12 9.99
C ASN A 115 -5.78 3.64 10.01
N GLN A 116 -6.75 2.72 9.98
CA GLN A 116 -6.48 1.28 9.81
C GLN A 116 -5.78 1.00 8.48
N LEU A 117 -6.20 1.61 7.37
CA LEU A 117 -5.53 1.47 6.09
C LEU A 117 -4.10 2.03 6.12
N VAL A 118 -3.89 3.20 6.72
CA VAL A 118 -2.59 3.87 6.80
C VAL A 118 -1.57 3.01 7.57
N VAL A 119 -1.95 2.36 8.68
CA VAL A 119 -0.99 1.48 9.39
C VAL A 119 -0.57 0.28 8.54
N TYR A 120 -1.45 -0.22 7.67
CA TYR A 120 -1.12 -1.28 6.71
C TYR A 120 -0.22 -0.79 5.58
N LEU A 121 -0.48 0.40 5.03
CA LEU A 121 0.37 1.01 3.99
C LEU A 121 1.77 1.34 4.51
N ALA A 122 1.87 1.90 5.71
CA ALA A 122 3.14 2.18 6.38
C ALA A 122 3.93 0.89 6.61
N THR A 123 3.26 -0.16 7.10
CA THR A 123 3.87 -1.48 7.30
C THR A 123 4.33 -2.10 5.98
N GLU A 124 3.53 -2.00 4.92
CA GLU A 124 3.91 -2.48 3.58
C GLU A 124 5.19 -1.79 3.08
N ALA A 125 5.24 -0.46 3.19
CA ALA A 125 6.41 0.31 2.78
C ALA A 125 7.64 -0.08 3.60
N GLY A 126 7.48 -0.30 4.91
CA GLY A 126 8.54 -0.82 5.77
C GLY A 126 9.05 -2.19 5.31
N ILE A 127 8.15 -3.17 5.13
CA ILE A 127 8.50 -4.53 4.66
C ILE A 127 9.26 -4.45 3.35
N ARG A 128 8.76 -3.67 2.37
CA ARG A 128 9.40 -3.50 1.07
C ARG A 128 10.77 -2.85 1.17
N SER A 129 10.94 -1.85 2.05
CA SER A 129 12.24 -1.22 2.28
C SER A 129 13.28 -2.22 2.82
N ASN A 130 12.83 -3.22 3.58
CA ASN A 130 13.67 -4.33 4.06
C ASN A 130 13.86 -5.44 3.01
N GLY A 131 13.24 -5.35 1.83
CA GLY A 131 13.24 -6.41 0.82
C GLY A 131 12.38 -7.63 1.19
N GLY A 132 11.45 -7.47 2.14
CA GLY A 132 10.59 -8.53 2.65
C GLY A 132 9.37 -8.84 1.78
N ASP A 133 8.64 -9.89 2.17
CA ASP A 133 7.43 -10.35 1.47
C ASP A 133 6.16 -9.74 2.07
N VAL A 134 5.40 -9.01 1.27
CA VAL A 134 4.15 -8.36 1.70
C VAL A 134 2.93 -9.28 1.61
N GLY A 135 3.09 -10.55 1.19
CA GLY A 135 1.98 -11.49 0.96
C GLY A 135 0.96 -11.57 2.09
N GLN A 136 1.42 -11.60 3.35
CA GLN A 136 0.56 -11.74 4.53
C GLN A 136 -0.36 -10.53 4.79
N ILE A 137 0.00 -9.34 4.32
CA ILE A 137 -0.78 -8.12 4.58
C ILE A 137 -1.63 -7.69 3.38
N LYS A 138 -1.49 -8.34 2.22
CA LYS A 138 -2.19 -7.93 0.98
C LYS A 138 -3.70 -7.98 1.11
N ILE A 139 -4.26 -9.11 1.56
CA ILE A 139 -5.71 -9.30 1.62
C ILE A 139 -6.34 -8.32 2.62
N PRO A 140 -5.88 -8.23 3.88
CA PRO A 140 -6.39 -7.23 4.82
C PRO A 140 -6.30 -5.79 4.29
N LYS A 141 -5.19 -5.44 3.63
CA LYS A 141 -5.00 -4.10 3.05
C LYS A 141 -5.99 -3.82 1.92
N PHE A 142 -6.11 -4.70 0.92
CA PHE A 142 -7.07 -4.50 -0.18
C PHE A 142 -8.52 -4.49 0.32
N PHE A 143 -8.82 -5.26 1.37
CA PHE A 143 -10.13 -5.23 2.00
C PHE A 143 -10.40 -3.89 2.68
N LEU A 144 -9.43 -3.34 3.42
CA LEU A 144 -9.52 -1.99 3.99
C LEU A 144 -9.68 -0.91 2.91
N GLU A 145 -8.90 -0.95 1.84
CA GLU A 145 -9.06 -0.05 0.69
C GLU A 145 -10.51 -0.14 0.15
N MET A 146 -11.05 -1.35 -0.01
CA MET A 146 -12.43 -1.57 -0.45
C MET A 146 -13.45 -0.96 0.52
N GLN A 147 -13.28 -1.16 1.84
CA GLN A 147 -14.17 -0.60 2.85
C GLN A 147 -14.14 0.94 2.87
N VAL A 148 -12.94 1.54 2.83
CA VAL A 148 -12.77 2.99 2.71
C VAL A 148 -13.51 3.51 1.48
N SER A 149 -13.35 2.86 0.32
CA SER A 149 -14.06 3.23 -0.90
C SER A 149 -15.58 3.14 -0.77
N ARG A 150 -16.10 2.04 -0.19
CA ARG A 150 -17.54 1.86 0.07
C ARG A 150 -18.11 2.97 0.95
N ILE A 151 -17.43 3.28 2.06
CA ILE A 151 -17.85 4.34 2.99
C ILE A 151 -17.84 5.69 2.30
N ARG A 152 -16.79 6.01 1.53
CA ARG A 152 -16.71 7.26 0.76
C ARG A 152 -17.86 7.40 -0.23
N VAL A 153 -18.21 6.33 -0.95
CA VAL A 153 -19.38 6.35 -1.86
C VAL A 153 -20.67 6.62 -1.08
N ALA A 154 -20.90 5.93 0.05
CA ALA A 154 -22.09 6.13 0.88
C ALA A 154 -22.18 7.56 1.48
N GLN A 155 -21.03 8.19 1.73
CA GLN A 155 -20.92 9.58 2.21
C GLN A 155 -20.95 10.63 1.07
N GLY A 156 -21.09 10.20 -0.20
CA GLY A 156 -21.19 11.09 -1.36
C GLY A 156 -19.85 11.57 -1.94
N ASP A 157 -18.73 10.96 -1.55
CA ASP A 157 -17.37 11.27 -2.01
C ASP A 157 -16.76 10.13 -2.86
N THR A 158 -17.44 9.77 -3.94
CA THR A 158 -17.02 8.66 -4.82
C THR A 158 -15.62 8.90 -5.42
N PRO A 159 -14.65 7.97 -5.24
CA PRO A 159 -13.32 8.09 -5.83
C PRO A 159 -13.35 8.09 -7.37
N ALA A 160 -12.60 9.01 -7.99
CA ALA A 160 -12.51 9.11 -9.45
C ALA A 160 -11.46 8.15 -10.03
N GLU A 161 -10.40 7.85 -9.28
CA GLU A 161 -9.32 6.97 -9.69
C GLU A 161 -9.83 5.52 -9.80
N ALA A 162 -9.67 4.90 -10.97
CA ALA A 162 -10.14 3.53 -11.20
C ALA A 162 -9.56 2.51 -10.19
N GLY A 163 -8.32 2.73 -9.73
CA GLY A 163 -7.67 1.90 -8.72
C GLY A 163 -8.31 1.96 -7.33
N LEU A 164 -9.13 2.98 -7.07
CA LEU A 164 -9.80 3.21 -5.78
C LEU A 164 -11.30 2.90 -5.82
N GLN A 165 -11.84 2.45 -6.96
CA GLN A 165 -13.25 2.10 -7.08
C GLN A 165 -13.54 0.75 -6.40
N VAL A 166 -14.73 0.65 -5.79
CA VAL A 166 -15.16 -0.53 -5.01
C VAL A 166 -15.03 -1.83 -5.82
N ASP A 167 -15.44 -1.85 -7.08
CA ASP A 167 -15.35 -3.04 -7.94
C ASP A 167 -13.90 -3.47 -8.22
N HIS A 168 -13.01 -2.50 -8.48
CA HIS A 168 -11.60 -2.78 -8.67
C HIS A 168 -11.00 -3.41 -7.41
N LEU A 169 -11.29 -2.82 -6.26
CA LEU A 169 -10.76 -3.26 -4.97
C LEU A 169 -11.33 -4.61 -4.55
N ARG A 170 -12.62 -4.88 -4.81
CA ARG A 170 -13.22 -6.22 -4.68
C ARG A 170 -12.43 -7.24 -5.48
N ASP A 171 -12.17 -6.96 -6.76
CA ASP A 171 -11.46 -7.90 -7.63
C ASP A 171 -10.02 -8.13 -7.15
N LYS A 172 -9.38 -7.11 -6.56
CA LYS A 172 -8.08 -7.25 -5.87
C LYS A 172 -8.16 -8.17 -4.66
N VAL A 173 -9.18 -8.01 -3.80
CA VAL A 173 -9.41 -8.90 -2.65
C VAL A 173 -9.60 -10.34 -3.13
N LEU A 174 -10.51 -10.57 -4.07
CA LEU A 174 -10.84 -11.91 -4.58
C LEU A 174 -9.67 -12.59 -5.30
N THR A 175 -8.88 -11.83 -6.06
CA THR A 175 -7.71 -12.36 -6.77
C THR A 175 -6.62 -12.78 -5.80
N ASN A 176 -6.35 -11.99 -4.75
CA ASN A 176 -5.33 -12.35 -3.77
C ASN A 176 -5.83 -13.43 -2.80
N GLY A 177 -7.14 -13.48 -2.54
CA GLY A 177 -7.82 -14.50 -1.75
C GLY A 177 -8.31 -15.71 -2.54
N ALA A 178 -7.71 -16.05 -3.69
CA ALA A 178 -8.22 -17.13 -4.54
C ALA A 178 -8.36 -18.49 -3.81
N GLY A 179 -7.49 -18.75 -2.84
CA GLY A 179 -7.50 -19.96 -2.00
C GLY A 179 -8.40 -19.89 -0.76
N GLU A 180 -9.08 -18.76 -0.53
CA GLU A 180 -10.01 -18.59 0.60
C GLU A 180 -11.32 -19.35 0.39
N ASP A 181 -12.01 -19.61 1.50
CA ASP A 181 -13.32 -20.25 1.49
C ASP A 181 -14.32 -19.48 0.62
N GLN A 182 -15.16 -20.21 -0.12
CA GLN A 182 -16.11 -19.60 -1.04
C GLN A 182 -17.13 -18.71 -0.32
N ALA A 183 -17.59 -19.08 0.87
CA ALA A 183 -18.52 -18.27 1.64
C ALA A 183 -17.93 -16.91 2.03
N LEU A 184 -16.63 -16.84 2.31
CA LEU A 184 -15.93 -15.58 2.61
C LEU A 184 -15.84 -14.69 1.37
N LYS A 185 -15.52 -15.28 0.21
CA LYS A 185 -15.50 -14.56 -1.08
C LYS A 185 -16.89 -14.05 -1.47
N ASP A 186 -17.93 -14.82 -1.18
CA ASP A 186 -19.31 -14.42 -1.41
C ASP A 186 -19.71 -13.25 -0.51
N GLN A 187 -19.27 -13.23 0.75
CA GLN A 187 -19.45 -12.09 1.65
C GLN A 187 -18.76 -10.82 1.12
N VAL A 188 -17.52 -10.92 0.63
CA VAL A 188 -16.82 -9.79 -0.01
C VAL A 188 -17.61 -9.25 -1.19
N THR A 189 -18.15 -10.13 -2.03
CA THR A 189 -18.95 -9.76 -3.20
C THR A 189 -20.24 -9.04 -2.79
N GLN A 190 -20.91 -9.53 -1.74
CA GLN A 190 -22.11 -8.89 -1.19
C GLN A 190 -21.82 -7.51 -0.61
N LEU A 191 -20.76 -7.38 0.19
CA LEU A 191 -20.33 -6.10 0.75
C LEU A 191 -20.02 -5.09 -0.37
N ALA A 192 -19.26 -5.50 -1.39
CA ALA A 192 -18.92 -4.61 -2.51
C ALA A 192 -20.15 -4.06 -3.26
N ALA A 193 -21.28 -4.78 -3.25
CA ALA A 193 -22.54 -4.32 -3.85
C ALA A 193 -23.32 -3.35 -2.96
N GLN A 194 -22.98 -3.22 -1.68
CA GLN A 194 -23.60 -2.31 -0.72
C GLN A 194 -22.77 -1.03 -0.63
N THR A 195 -23.22 0.02 -1.32
CA THR A 195 -22.56 1.34 -1.38
C THR A 195 -23.49 2.50 -1.01
N ALA A 196 -24.70 2.20 -0.54
CA ALA A 196 -25.73 3.15 -0.14
C ALA A 196 -26.44 2.66 1.12
#